data_AF-A0AAC9K5M1-F1
#
_entry.id   AF-A0AAC9K5M1-F1
#
_cell.length_a   1.000
_cell.length_b   1.000
_cell.length_c   1.000
_cell.angle_alpha   90.00
_cell.angle_beta   90.00
_cell.angle_gamma   90.00
#
_symmetry.space_group_name_H-M   'P 1'
#
loop_
_entity.id
_entity.type
_entity.pdbx_description
1 polymer ?
#
loop_
_entity_poly.entity_id
_entity_poly.type
_entity_poly.pdbx_seq_one_letter_code
_entity_poly.pdbx_strand_id
1 'polypeptide(L)'
;MPAEGPAGPHDDVAPPRTSGESDAVLGRRAQLLATEHWGLLAARSTAQSEVLSRITIFLTLVSAGLVTIGLLGQASDFGGWFGGASLAILAFLAVIGFMTQVRVMNVSEEDMMYVVAMNRIRGAYVDLDPEVADVFLASPHDDEPGMKRTYSFLRPRRLSILLGSSVMLLIVVNACVVGMLVGSAVIAGGGAFAGAIALGIVAGLVLAAGFMTFGGVGYRWAWSHHAPRRSTPEGDGRSLR
;
A
#
# COMPACT_ATOMS: atom_id res chain seq x y z
N MET A 1 38.08 81.75 14.18
CA MET A 1 37.07 80.90 13.51
C MET A 1 37.54 79.45 13.60
N PRO A 2 36.62 78.49 13.79
CA PRO A 2 36.86 77.30 14.62
C PRO A 2 37.06 75.98 13.83
N ALA A 3 37.56 74.98 14.58
CA ALA A 3 37.29 73.54 14.53
C ALA A 3 37.79 72.68 13.35
N GLU A 4 38.53 71.61 13.68
CA GLU A 4 38.06 70.23 13.45
C GLU A 4 38.92 69.24 14.28
N GLY A 5 38.24 68.47 15.14
CA GLY A 5 38.82 67.42 15.98
C GLY A 5 39.08 66.13 15.19
N PRO A 6 39.81 65.16 15.78
CA PRO A 6 40.21 63.94 15.07
C PRO A 6 39.00 63.05 14.74
N ALA A 7 38.97 62.58 13.50
CA ALA A 7 37.95 61.68 12.95
C ALA A 7 37.76 60.43 13.84
N GLY A 8 36.53 60.24 14.31
CA GLY A 8 36.12 59.03 15.02
C GLY A 8 36.17 57.80 14.10
N PRO A 9 36.20 56.58 14.66
CA PRO A 9 36.26 55.36 13.88
C PRO A 9 35.02 55.27 13.01
N HIS A 10 35.21 54.97 11.73
CA HIS A 10 34.13 54.54 10.85
C HIS A 10 33.46 53.32 11.49
N ASP A 11 32.23 53.49 11.97
CA ASP A 11 31.35 52.37 12.25
C ASP A 11 31.19 51.60 10.94
N ASP A 12 31.93 50.50 10.82
CA ASP A 12 31.69 49.44 9.85
C ASP A 12 30.26 48.95 10.07
N VAL A 13 29.31 49.54 9.36
CA VAL A 13 27.97 49.00 9.21
C VAL A 13 28.14 47.67 8.47
N ALA A 14 28.26 46.60 9.25
CA ALA A 14 28.19 45.25 8.75
C ALA A 14 26.94 45.14 7.85
N PRO A 15 27.06 44.57 6.64
CA PRO A 15 25.91 44.43 5.76
C PRO A 15 24.79 43.72 6.52
N PRO A 16 23.52 44.10 6.32
CA PRO A 16 22.41 43.45 6.99
C PRO A 16 22.52 41.96 6.71
N ARG A 17 22.74 41.17 7.78
CA ARG A 17 22.61 39.71 7.71
C ARG A 17 21.27 39.47 7.04
N THR A 18 21.27 38.78 5.91
CA THR A 18 20.04 38.34 5.23
C THR A 18 19.09 37.86 6.32
N SER A 19 18.00 38.58 6.56
CA SER A 19 17.16 38.37 7.72
C SER A 19 16.68 36.93 7.68
N GLY A 20 17.29 36.09 8.54
CA GLY A 20 16.80 34.74 8.78
C GLY A 20 15.30 34.86 9.06
N GLU A 21 14.53 34.02 8.40
CA GLU A 21 13.09 33.96 8.60
C GLU A 21 12.79 33.85 10.10
N SER A 22 11.91 34.70 10.63
CA SER A 22 11.63 34.74 12.07
C SER A 22 11.19 33.37 12.60
N ASP A 23 11.64 33.00 13.80
CA ASP A 23 11.26 31.77 14.49
C ASP A 23 9.73 31.55 14.53
N ALA A 24 8.95 32.62 14.60
CA ALA A 24 7.49 32.56 14.56
C ALA A 24 6.95 32.04 13.20
N VAL A 25 7.63 32.37 12.10
CA VAL A 25 7.26 31.90 10.76
C VAL A 25 7.71 30.45 10.56
N LEU A 26 8.92 30.09 11.02
CA LEU A 26 9.40 28.70 11.01
C LEU A 26 8.49 27.79 11.85
N GLY A 27 8.11 28.22 13.04
CA GLY A 27 7.15 27.51 13.91
C GLY A 27 5.79 27.32 13.25
N ARG A 28 5.26 28.33 12.56
CA ARG A 28 4.01 28.22 11.80
C ARG A 28 4.11 27.19 10.67
N ARG A 29 5.22 27.18 9.92
CA ARG A 29 5.46 26.19 8.85
C ARG A 29 5.55 24.78 9.41
N ALA A 30 6.31 24.60 10.49
CA ALA A 30 6.40 23.32 11.19
C ALA A 30 5.02 22.82 11.64
N GLN A 31 4.18 23.71 12.17
CA GLN A 31 2.80 23.37 12.57
C GLN A 31 1.95 22.93 11.39
N LEU A 32 1.95 23.66 10.26
CA LEU A 32 1.20 23.30 9.06
C LEU A 32 1.62 21.93 8.51
N LEU A 33 2.93 21.69 8.42
CA LEU A 33 3.48 20.42 7.96
C LEU A 33 3.14 19.26 8.92
N ALA A 34 3.21 19.50 10.23
CA ALA A 34 2.82 18.53 11.24
C ALA A 34 1.34 18.18 11.12
N THR A 35 0.45 19.17 10.98
CA THR A 35 -0.99 18.93 10.79
C THR A 35 -1.27 18.10 9.54
N GLU A 36 -0.62 18.40 8.41
CA GLU A 36 -0.73 17.59 7.20
C GLU A 36 -0.23 16.16 7.42
N HIS A 37 0.91 15.97 8.08
CA HIS A 37 1.47 14.66 8.38
C HIS A 37 0.51 13.81 9.23
N TRP A 38 -0.11 14.40 10.26
CA TRP A 38 -1.14 13.74 11.06
C TRP A 38 -2.39 13.41 10.24
N GLY A 39 -2.80 14.29 9.32
CA GLY A 39 -3.88 14.04 8.38
C GLY A 39 -3.62 12.80 7.50
N LEU A 40 -2.41 12.69 6.94
CA LEU A 40 -2.00 11.52 6.14
C LEU A 40 -1.98 10.23 6.97
N LEU A 41 -1.48 10.27 8.21
CA LEU A 41 -1.51 9.13 9.13
C LEU A 41 -2.95 8.68 9.43
N ALA A 42 -3.85 9.63 9.68
CA ALA A 42 -5.26 9.36 9.93
C ALA A 42 -5.93 8.72 8.71
N ALA A 43 -5.76 9.29 7.51
CA ALA A 43 -6.29 8.74 6.27
C ALA A 43 -5.78 7.32 6.00
N ARG A 44 -4.47 7.09 6.17
CA ARG A 44 -3.83 5.78 6.02
C ARG A 44 -4.40 4.74 6.99
N SER A 45 -4.56 5.08 8.26
CA SER A 45 -5.11 4.17 9.27
C SER A 45 -6.58 3.80 9.02
N THR A 46 -7.37 4.74 8.49
CA THR A 46 -8.76 4.50 8.09
C THR A 46 -8.83 3.54 6.91
N ALA A 47 -8.00 3.74 5.88
CA ALA A 47 -7.92 2.85 4.73
C ALA A 47 -7.49 1.42 5.13
N GLN A 48 -6.51 1.30 6.02
CA GLN A 48 -6.08 0.00 6.58
C GLN A 48 -7.22 -0.69 7.35
N SER A 49 -7.95 0.05 8.18
CA SER A 49 -9.08 -0.49 8.96
C SER A 49 -10.21 -0.98 8.06
N GLU A 50 -10.52 -0.23 7.00
CA GLU A 50 -11.51 -0.64 5.99
C GLU A 50 -11.13 -1.97 5.33
N VAL A 51 -9.88 -2.11 4.89
CA VAL A 51 -9.40 -3.33 4.23
C VAL A 51 -9.40 -4.53 5.18
N LEU A 52 -8.94 -4.35 6.42
CA LEU A 52 -8.98 -5.41 7.42
C LEU A 52 -10.42 -5.87 7.70
N SER A 53 -11.37 -4.93 7.76
CA SER A 53 -12.80 -5.26 7.90
C SER A 53 -13.31 -6.08 6.71
N ARG A 54 -13.01 -5.64 5.48
CA ARG A 54 -13.40 -6.37 4.25
C ARG A 54 -12.80 -7.77 4.18
N ILE A 55 -11.50 -7.92 4.48
CA ILE A 55 -10.83 -9.22 4.54
C ILE A 55 -11.53 -10.14 5.53
N THR A 56 -11.80 -9.64 6.74
CA THR A 56 -12.44 -10.41 7.80
C THR A 56 -13.82 -10.90 7.35
N ILE A 57 -14.66 -9.99 6.84
CA ILE A 57 -16.00 -10.32 6.33
C ILE A 57 -15.90 -11.37 5.22
N PHE A 58 -14.98 -11.20 4.27
CA PHE A 58 -14.82 -12.16 3.18
C PHE A 58 -14.39 -13.54 3.67
N LEU A 59 -13.38 -13.64 4.54
CA LEU A 59 -12.93 -14.93 5.08
C LEU A 59 -14.03 -15.60 5.92
N THR A 60 -14.82 -14.83 6.66
CA THR A 60 -16.01 -15.32 7.37
C THR A 60 -17.05 -15.87 6.40
N LEU A 61 -17.36 -15.14 5.32
CA LEU A 61 -18.30 -15.58 4.29
C LEU A 61 -17.82 -16.86 3.60
N VAL A 62 -16.53 -16.95 3.24
CA VAL A 62 -15.95 -18.16 2.64
C VAL A 62 -16.07 -19.35 3.59
N SER A 63 -15.69 -19.18 4.86
CA SER A 63 -15.82 -20.23 5.87
C SER A 63 -17.27 -20.69 6.03
N ALA A 64 -18.19 -19.75 6.26
CA ALA A 64 -19.62 -20.04 6.40
C ALA A 64 -20.19 -20.71 5.14
N GLY A 65 -19.85 -20.22 3.95
CA GLY A 65 -20.32 -20.76 2.68
C GLY A 65 -19.82 -22.20 2.44
N LEU A 66 -18.57 -22.51 2.74
CA LEU A 66 -18.05 -23.87 2.64
C LEU A 66 -18.72 -24.83 3.64
N VAL A 67 -18.97 -24.37 4.87
CA VAL A 67 -19.74 -25.13 5.87
C VAL A 67 -21.17 -25.37 5.39
N THR A 68 -21.84 -24.34 4.85
CA THR A 68 -23.19 -24.46 4.30
C THR A 68 -23.24 -25.45 3.14
N ILE A 69 -22.27 -25.43 2.23
CA ILE A 69 -22.18 -26.41 1.13
C ILE A 69 -22.05 -27.83 1.69
N GLY A 70 -21.20 -28.04 2.70
CA GLY A 70 -21.02 -29.35 3.33
C GLY A 70 -22.31 -29.87 3.99
N LEU A 71 -22.98 -29.04 4.79
CA LEU A 71 -24.26 -29.38 5.42
C LEU A 71 -25.35 -29.64 4.38
N LEU A 72 -25.40 -28.83 3.33
CA LEU A 72 -26.36 -29.01 2.26
C LEU A 72 -26.13 -30.32 1.52
N GLY A 73 -24.88 -30.69 1.26
CA GLY A 73 -24.53 -31.98 0.65
C GLY A 73 -25.01 -33.17 1.48
N GLN A 74 -24.82 -33.12 2.80
CA GLN A 74 -25.34 -34.14 3.72
C GLN A 74 -26.86 -34.20 3.74
N ALA A 75 -27.55 -33.06 3.74
CA ALA A 75 -29.01 -33.01 3.80
C ALA A 75 -29.70 -33.43 2.48
N SER A 76 -28.98 -33.38 1.37
CA SER A 76 -29.50 -33.67 0.02
C SER A 76 -28.97 -34.98 -0.57
N ASP A 77 -28.18 -35.75 0.18
CA ASP A 77 -27.41 -36.90 -0.30
C ASP A 77 -26.61 -36.57 -1.58
N PHE A 78 -26.12 -35.33 -1.69
CA PHE A 78 -25.43 -34.76 -2.86
C PHE A 78 -26.23 -34.86 -4.18
N GLY A 79 -27.54 -35.05 -4.10
CA GLY A 79 -28.44 -35.24 -5.24
C GLY A 79 -29.29 -34.01 -5.57
N GLY A 80 -29.95 -34.07 -6.73
CA GLY A 80 -30.98 -33.10 -7.13
C GLY A 80 -30.46 -31.65 -7.25
N TRP A 81 -31.00 -30.76 -6.41
CA TRP A 81 -30.75 -29.31 -6.47
C TRP A 81 -29.43 -28.88 -5.81
N PHE A 82 -28.70 -29.80 -5.16
CA PHE A 82 -27.43 -29.55 -4.49
C PHE A 82 -26.43 -28.79 -5.38
N GLY A 83 -26.16 -29.32 -6.59
CA GLY A 83 -25.16 -28.74 -7.48
C GLY A 83 -25.47 -27.29 -7.85
N GLY A 84 -26.74 -26.97 -8.12
CA GLY A 84 -27.18 -25.60 -8.40
C GLY A 84 -26.99 -24.66 -7.21
N ALA A 85 -27.32 -25.10 -5.99
CA ALA A 85 -27.13 -24.31 -4.79
C ALA A 85 -25.65 -24.10 -4.43
N SER A 86 -24.80 -25.14 -4.55
CA SER A 86 -23.36 -25.00 -4.33
C SER A 86 -22.73 -24.03 -5.33
N LEU A 87 -23.12 -24.10 -6.60
CA LEU A 87 -22.68 -23.15 -7.61
C LEU A 87 -23.11 -21.72 -7.29
N ALA A 88 -24.34 -21.52 -6.83
CA ALA A 88 -24.83 -20.20 -6.44
C ALA A 88 -24.02 -19.62 -5.27
N ILE A 89 -23.72 -20.43 -4.24
CA ILE A 89 -22.89 -20.02 -3.11
C ILE A 89 -21.46 -19.69 -3.56
N LEU A 90 -20.83 -20.57 -4.34
CA LEU A 90 -19.47 -20.36 -4.85
C LEU A 90 -19.38 -19.13 -5.76
N ALA A 91 -20.39 -18.89 -6.60
CA ALA A 91 -20.47 -17.71 -7.46
C ALA A 91 -20.60 -16.43 -6.62
N PHE A 92 -21.46 -16.44 -5.61
CA PHE A 92 -21.56 -15.32 -4.66
C PHE A 92 -20.23 -15.04 -3.96
N LEU A 93 -19.55 -16.08 -3.44
CA LEU A 93 -18.25 -15.93 -2.80
C LEU A 93 -17.18 -15.41 -3.78
N ALA A 94 -17.17 -15.89 -5.03
CA ALA A 94 -16.25 -15.41 -6.06
C ALA A 94 -16.44 -13.91 -6.35
N VAL A 95 -17.68 -13.44 -6.44
CA VAL A 95 -17.98 -12.01 -6.67
C VAL A 95 -17.52 -11.15 -5.50
N ILE A 96 -17.87 -11.53 -4.26
CA ILE A 96 -17.45 -10.78 -3.07
C ILE A 96 -15.92 -10.80 -2.92
N GLY A 97 -15.30 -11.94 -3.20
CA GLY A 97 -13.87 -12.12 -3.17
C GLY A 97 -13.13 -11.26 -4.20
N PHE A 98 -13.66 -11.16 -5.42
CA PHE A 98 -13.16 -10.26 -6.46
C PHE A 98 -13.26 -8.79 -6.04
N MET A 99 -14.42 -8.35 -5.55
CA MET A 99 -14.60 -6.98 -5.06
C MET A 99 -13.63 -6.65 -3.92
N THR A 100 -13.44 -7.59 -3.00
CA THR A 100 -12.53 -7.43 -1.88
C THR A 100 -11.09 -7.31 -2.36
N GLN A 101 -10.68 -8.17 -3.30
CA GLN A 101 -9.35 -8.11 -3.91
C GLN A 101 -9.06 -6.77 -4.58
N VAL A 102 -10.00 -6.26 -5.39
CA VAL A 102 -9.85 -4.96 -6.06
C VAL A 102 -9.65 -3.84 -5.04
N ARG A 103 -10.43 -3.81 -3.95
CA ARG A 103 -10.25 -2.78 -2.92
C ARG A 103 -8.91 -2.91 -2.22
N VAL A 104 -8.45 -4.13 -1.91
CA VAL A 104 -7.14 -4.34 -1.27
C VAL A 104 -6.00 -3.86 -2.18
N MET A 105 -6.11 -4.04 -3.50
CA MET A 105 -5.13 -3.50 -4.45
C MET A 105 -5.15 -1.97 -4.47
N ASN A 106 -6.33 -1.35 -4.54
CA ASN A 106 -6.46 0.11 -4.51
C ASN A 106 -5.85 0.70 -3.23
N VAL A 107 -6.14 0.10 -2.08
CA VAL A 107 -5.57 0.57 -0.80
C VAL A 107 -4.06 0.32 -0.71
N SER A 108 -3.54 -0.71 -1.38
CA SER A 108 -2.08 -0.91 -1.47
C SER A 108 -1.41 0.24 -2.24
N GLU A 109 -2.07 0.76 -3.27
CA GLU A 109 -1.63 1.96 -4.01
C GLU A 109 -1.78 3.24 -3.17
N GLU A 110 -2.92 3.41 -2.48
CA GLU A 110 -3.12 4.52 -1.54
C GLU A 110 -2.06 4.52 -0.43
N ASP A 111 -1.71 3.35 0.12
CA ASP A 111 -0.67 3.20 1.14
C ASP A 111 0.70 3.67 0.63
N MET A 112 1.05 3.31 -0.61
CA MET A 112 2.25 3.80 -1.28
C MET A 112 2.21 5.32 -1.44
N MET A 113 1.09 5.87 -1.91
CA MET A 113 0.88 7.32 -2.08
C MET A 113 1.06 8.06 -0.75
N TYR A 114 0.46 7.57 0.35
CA TYR A 114 0.61 8.17 1.67
C TYR A 114 2.06 8.15 2.14
N VAL A 115 2.78 7.03 1.96
CA VAL A 115 4.19 6.92 2.33
C VAL A 115 5.06 7.92 1.56
N VAL A 116 4.84 8.06 0.25
CA VAL A 116 5.57 9.02 -0.59
C VAL A 116 5.30 10.46 -0.14
N ALA A 117 4.04 10.81 0.10
CA ALA A 117 3.66 12.13 0.61
C ALA A 117 4.30 12.42 1.98
N MET A 118 4.29 11.44 2.90
CA MET A 118 4.94 11.56 4.20
C MET A 118 6.46 11.71 4.10
N ASN A 119 7.11 11.03 3.15
CA ASN A 119 8.54 11.21 2.88
C ASN A 119 8.84 12.64 2.40
N ARG A 120 8.00 13.19 1.50
CA ARG A 120 8.12 14.58 1.06
C ARG A 120 8.02 15.57 2.21
N ILE A 121 7.08 15.35 3.14
CA ILE A 121 6.95 16.18 4.35
C ILE A 121 8.16 16.02 5.28
N ARG A 122 8.72 14.82 5.44
CA ARG A 122 9.99 14.63 6.17
C ARG A 122 11.13 15.38 5.52
N GLY A 123 11.14 15.46 4.19
CA GLY A 123 12.07 16.33 3.46
C GLY A 123 11.94 17.79 3.91
N ALA A 124 10.71 18.30 3.97
CA ALA A 124 10.44 19.67 4.43
C ALA A 124 10.82 19.89 5.90
N TYR A 125 10.73 18.89 6.78
CA TYR A 125 11.24 18.99 8.16
C TYR A 125 12.76 19.17 8.18
N VAL A 126 13.49 18.42 7.34
CA VAL A 126 14.94 18.58 7.18
C VAL A 126 15.31 19.93 6.57
N ASP A 127 14.46 20.51 5.72
CA ASP A 127 14.66 21.87 5.20
C ASP A 127 14.49 22.94 6.29
N LEU A 128 13.61 22.71 7.27
CA LEU A 128 13.40 23.62 8.41
C LEU A 128 14.52 23.52 9.45
N ASP A 129 14.95 22.29 9.77
CA ASP A 129 16.03 22.01 10.71
C ASP A 129 16.91 20.87 10.16
N PRO A 130 18.09 21.16 9.59
CA PRO A 130 18.97 20.14 9.05
C PRO A 130 19.50 19.14 10.08
N GLU A 131 19.55 19.50 11.38
CA GLU A 131 20.11 18.62 12.42
C GLU A 131 19.23 17.38 12.67
N VAL A 132 17.93 17.47 12.39
CA VAL A 132 17.00 16.34 12.57
C VAL A 132 17.19 15.22 11.53
N ALA A 133 17.93 15.47 10.45
CA ALA A 133 18.12 14.51 9.36
C ALA A 133 18.74 13.19 9.83
N ASP A 134 19.69 13.26 10.77
CA ASP A 134 20.37 12.08 11.31
C ASP A 134 19.55 11.32 12.36
N VAL A 135 18.45 11.92 12.85
CA VAL A 135 17.52 11.27 13.77
C VAL A 135 16.53 10.36 13.02
N PHE A 136 16.22 10.68 11.76
CA PHE A 136 15.22 9.94 10.99
C PHE A 136 15.76 8.62 10.43
N LEU A 137 15.18 7.51 10.89
CA LEU A 137 15.31 6.21 10.23
C LEU A 137 14.54 6.19 8.90
N ALA A 138 13.36 6.82 8.90
CA ALA A 138 12.51 7.09 7.73
C ALA A 138 13.21 7.94 6.67
N SER A 139 12.96 7.65 5.39
CA SER A 139 13.56 8.44 4.33
C SER A 139 12.90 9.84 4.24
N PRO A 140 13.70 10.91 4.05
CA PRO A 140 13.22 12.23 3.66
C PRO A 140 13.06 12.39 2.14
N HIS A 141 13.33 11.34 1.36
CA HIS A 141 13.27 11.34 -0.12
C HIS A 141 11.97 10.69 -0.61
N ASP A 142 11.32 11.33 -1.59
CA ASP A 142 10.01 10.95 -2.12
C ASP A 142 10.09 10.12 -3.42
N ASP A 143 11.22 9.43 -3.62
CA ASP A 143 11.49 8.50 -4.71
C ASP A 143 11.31 7.03 -4.29
N GLU A 144 11.45 6.11 -5.25
CA GLU A 144 11.23 4.68 -5.00
C GLU A 144 12.18 4.10 -3.94
N PRO A 145 13.50 4.38 -3.96
CA PRO A 145 14.42 3.97 -2.89
C PRO A 145 14.02 4.54 -1.52
N GLY A 146 13.61 5.80 -1.46
CA GLY A 146 13.16 6.44 -0.23
C GLY A 146 11.90 5.80 0.34
N MET A 147 10.92 5.48 -0.51
CA MET A 147 9.71 4.73 -0.13
C MET A 147 10.08 3.34 0.41
N LYS A 148 10.94 2.59 -0.30
CA LYS A 148 11.39 1.26 0.11
C LYS A 148 12.06 1.27 1.49
N ARG A 149 12.89 2.27 1.76
CA ARG A 149 13.49 2.51 3.08
C ARG A 149 12.40 2.78 4.13
N THR A 150 11.44 3.68 3.86
CA THR A 150 10.32 3.97 4.78
C THR A 150 9.50 2.74 5.17
N TYR A 151 9.36 1.78 4.26
CA TYR A 151 8.69 0.52 4.55
C TYR A 151 9.50 -0.50 5.34
N SER A 152 10.84 -0.45 5.28
CA SER A 152 11.70 -1.28 6.12
C SER A 152 13.08 -0.66 6.25
N PHE A 153 13.46 -0.27 7.47
CA PHE A 153 14.74 0.36 7.77
C PHE A 153 15.87 -0.65 8.04
N LEU A 154 15.51 -1.83 8.52
CA LEU A 154 16.46 -2.80 9.07
C LEU A 154 16.72 -3.98 8.15
N ARG A 155 15.82 -4.27 7.20
CA ARG A 155 15.93 -5.46 6.36
C ARG A 155 15.42 -5.19 4.94
N PRO A 156 16.21 -5.52 3.89
CA PRO A 156 15.75 -5.38 2.52
C PRO A 156 14.51 -6.24 2.28
N ARG A 157 13.53 -5.68 1.56
CA ARG A 157 12.27 -6.36 1.27
C ARG A 157 12.55 -7.50 0.28
N ARG A 158 12.40 -8.75 0.75
CA ARG A 158 12.53 -9.96 -0.06
C ARG A 158 11.15 -10.58 -0.34
N LEU A 159 11.14 -11.63 -1.17
CA LEU A 159 9.97 -12.46 -1.49
C LEU A 159 9.11 -12.84 -0.27
N SER A 160 9.71 -12.99 0.92
CA SER A 160 8.97 -13.30 2.16
C SER A 160 7.89 -12.27 2.51
N ILE A 161 8.09 -10.99 2.18
CA ILE A 161 7.09 -9.94 2.43
C ILE A 161 5.95 -10.01 1.43
N LEU A 162 6.24 -10.37 0.18
CA LEU A 162 5.21 -10.59 -0.84
C LEU A 162 4.34 -11.79 -0.46
N LEU A 163 4.96 -12.90 -0.02
CA LEU A 163 4.25 -14.10 0.41
C LEU A 163 3.43 -13.88 1.69
N GLY A 164 3.93 -13.06 2.62
CA GLY A 164 3.22 -12.71 3.86
C GLY A 164 2.19 -11.58 3.74
N SER A 165 1.98 -11.02 2.53
CA SER A 165 1.07 -9.89 2.33
C SER A 165 -0.40 -10.33 2.34
N SER A 166 -1.27 -9.49 2.90
CA SER A 166 -2.72 -9.65 2.80
C SER A 166 -3.22 -9.73 1.36
N VAL A 167 -2.54 -9.06 0.42
CA VAL A 167 -2.84 -9.14 -1.03
C VAL A 167 -2.65 -10.58 -1.52
N MET A 168 -1.53 -11.21 -1.17
CA MET A 168 -1.20 -12.58 -1.61
C MET A 168 -2.14 -13.61 -0.99
N LEU A 169 -2.42 -13.45 0.31
CA LEU A 169 -3.41 -14.30 1.00
C LEU A 169 -4.75 -14.29 0.27
N LEU A 170 -5.27 -13.11 -0.07
CA LEU A 170 -6.54 -13.01 -0.79
C LEU A 170 -6.46 -13.53 -2.22
N ILE A 171 -5.33 -13.35 -2.94
CA ILE A 171 -5.14 -13.94 -4.26
C ILE A 171 -5.31 -15.47 -4.18
N VAL A 172 -4.68 -16.11 -3.20
CA VAL A 172 -4.76 -17.57 -3.01
C VAL A 172 -6.19 -18.00 -2.68
N VAL A 173 -6.84 -17.33 -1.72
CA VAL A 173 -8.22 -17.67 -1.33
C VAL A 173 -9.18 -17.51 -2.52
N ASN A 174 -9.08 -16.40 -3.27
CA ASN A 174 -9.89 -16.16 -4.45
C ASN A 174 -9.64 -17.19 -5.56
N ALA A 175 -8.37 -17.55 -5.80
CA ALA A 175 -8.01 -18.58 -6.76
C ALA A 175 -8.63 -19.93 -6.40
N CYS A 176 -8.62 -20.30 -5.12
CA CYS A 176 -9.29 -21.52 -4.65
C CYS A 176 -10.81 -21.46 -4.85
N VAL A 177 -11.46 -20.36 -4.46
CA VAL A 177 -12.92 -20.20 -4.60
C VAL A 177 -13.35 -20.26 -6.07
N VAL A 178 -12.64 -19.55 -6.97
CA VAL A 178 -12.92 -19.57 -8.40
C VAL A 178 -12.58 -20.92 -9.02
N GLY A 179 -11.50 -21.57 -8.60
CA GLY A 179 -11.19 -22.93 -9.05
C GLY A 179 -12.26 -23.94 -8.65
N MET A 180 -12.77 -23.87 -7.42
CA MET A 180 -13.89 -24.69 -6.95
C MET A 180 -15.16 -24.40 -7.75
N LEU A 181 -15.47 -23.13 -8.02
CA LEU A 181 -16.62 -22.73 -8.83
C LEU A 181 -16.55 -23.33 -10.24
N VAL A 182 -15.43 -23.15 -10.93
CA VAL A 182 -15.23 -23.65 -12.30
C VAL A 182 -15.25 -25.18 -12.33
N GLY A 183 -14.52 -25.84 -11.42
CA GLY A 183 -14.53 -27.30 -11.34
C GLY A 183 -15.93 -27.86 -11.06
N SER A 184 -16.67 -27.26 -10.13
CA SER A 184 -18.05 -27.67 -9.83
C SER A 184 -18.98 -27.45 -11.03
N ALA A 185 -18.78 -26.38 -11.80
CA ALA A 185 -19.58 -26.09 -12.98
C ALA A 185 -19.34 -27.12 -14.08
N VAL A 186 -18.09 -27.57 -14.24
CA VAL A 186 -17.74 -28.65 -15.19
C VAL A 186 -18.44 -29.96 -14.82
N ILE A 187 -18.43 -30.34 -13.54
CA ILE A 187 -19.15 -31.55 -13.07
C ILE A 187 -20.66 -31.40 -13.29
N ALA A 188 -21.24 -30.26 -12.93
CA ALA A 188 -22.67 -30.00 -13.12
C ALA A 188 -23.08 -30.04 -14.61
N GLY A 189 -22.17 -29.68 -15.51
CA GLY A 189 -22.35 -29.81 -16.96
C GLY A 189 -22.11 -31.22 -17.54
N GLY A 190 -21.86 -32.23 -16.70
CA GLY A 190 -21.59 -33.60 -17.14
C GLY A 190 -20.15 -33.86 -17.59
N GLY A 191 -19.22 -32.95 -17.29
CA GLY A 191 -17.81 -33.11 -17.60
C GLY A 191 -17.12 -34.17 -16.74
N ALA A 192 -16.00 -34.70 -17.23
CA ALA A 192 -15.20 -35.68 -16.50
C ALA A 192 -14.49 -35.05 -15.29
N PHE A 193 -14.31 -35.83 -14.22
CA PHE A 193 -13.67 -35.38 -12.97
C PHE A 193 -12.25 -34.83 -13.18
N ALA A 194 -11.45 -35.48 -14.02
CA ALA A 194 -10.12 -34.99 -14.37
C ALA A 194 -10.18 -33.61 -15.06
N GLY A 195 -11.17 -33.40 -15.93
CA GLY A 195 -11.40 -32.12 -16.59
C GLY A 195 -11.82 -31.01 -15.63
N ALA A 196 -12.68 -31.34 -14.66
CA ALA A 196 -13.09 -30.41 -13.61
C ALA A 196 -11.92 -29.92 -12.75
N ILE A 197 -11.04 -30.84 -12.32
CA ILE A 197 -9.82 -30.48 -11.58
C ILE A 197 -8.91 -29.61 -12.44
N ALA A 198 -8.62 -30.04 -13.67
CA ALA A 198 -7.69 -29.32 -14.54
C ALA A 198 -8.19 -27.90 -14.83
N LEU A 199 -9.47 -27.74 -15.22
CA LEU A 199 -10.05 -26.44 -15.51
C LEU A 199 -10.18 -25.56 -14.26
N GLY A 200 -10.49 -26.15 -13.10
CA GLY A 200 -10.51 -25.43 -11.83
C GLY A 200 -9.13 -24.88 -11.45
N ILE A 201 -8.08 -25.70 -11.54
CA ILE A 201 -6.70 -25.25 -11.29
C ILE A 201 -6.30 -24.15 -12.26
N VAL A 202 -6.56 -24.33 -13.56
CA VAL A 202 -6.23 -23.33 -14.59
C VAL A 202 -6.96 -22.01 -14.32
N ALA A 203 -8.25 -22.04 -14.00
CA ALA A 203 -9.02 -20.83 -13.69
C ALA A 203 -8.46 -20.09 -12.47
N GLY A 204 -8.13 -20.81 -11.39
CA GLY A 204 -7.51 -20.22 -10.21
C GLY A 204 -6.15 -19.59 -10.51
N LEU A 205 -5.29 -20.30 -11.26
CA LEU A 205 -3.97 -19.80 -11.66
C LEU A 205 -4.06 -18.58 -12.57
N VAL A 206 -4.99 -18.57 -13.54
CA VAL A 206 -5.22 -17.42 -14.44
C VAL A 206 -5.67 -16.21 -13.63
N LEU A 207 -6.60 -16.37 -12.69
CA LEU A 207 -7.04 -15.29 -11.83
C LEU A 207 -5.88 -14.75 -10.96
N ALA A 208 -5.10 -15.64 -10.36
CA ALA A 208 -3.95 -15.26 -9.55
C ALA A 208 -2.90 -14.51 -10.36
N ALA A 209 -2.56 -15.02 -11.55
CA ALA A 209 -1.65 -14.36 -12.47
C ALA A 209 -2.19 -12.99 -12.93
N GLY A 210 -3.49 -12.88 -13.18
CA GLY A 210 -4.17 -11.63 -13.51
C GLY A 210 -4.01 -10.58 -12.42
N PHE A 211 -4.22 -10.93 -11.15
CA PHE A 211 -4.03 -10.00 -10.04
C PHE A 211 -2.55 -9.63 -9.81
N MET A 212 -1.63 -10.59 -9.94
CA MET A 212 -0.19 -10.31 -9.80
C MET A 212 0.33 -9.38 -10.90
N THR A 213 -0.11 -9.62 -12.15
CA THR A 213 0.26 -8.78 -13.30
C THR A 213 -0.34 -7.39 -13.18
N PHE A 214 -1.63 -7.29 -12.81
CA PHE A 214 -2.28 -6.00 -12.57
C PHE A 214 -1.55 -5.18 -11.50
N GLY A 215 -1.24 -5.78 -10.34
CA GLY A 215 -0.51 -5.10 -9.27
C GLY A 215 0.91 -4.70 -9.67
N GLY A 216 1.63 -5.57 -10.38
CA GLY A 216 2.99 -5.29 -10.86
C GLY A 216 3.04 -4.20 -11.93
N VAL A 217 2.11 -4.22 -12.89
CA VAL A 217 1.98 -3.19 -13.93
C VAL A 217 1.59 -1.85 -13.30
N GLY A 218 0.60 -1.84 -12.41
CA GLY A 218 0.18 -0.63 -11.69
C GLY A 218 1.31 0.01 -10.92
N TYR A 219 2.08 -0.79 -10.16
CA TYR A 219 3.26 -0.30 -9.43
C TYR A 219 4.29 0.34 -10.37
N ARG A 220 4.63 -0.32 -11.49
CA ARG A 220 5.59 0.21 -12.47
C ARG A 220 5.08 1.48 -13.15
N TRP A 221 3.80 1.52 -13.48
CA TRP A 221 3.16 2.66 -14.11
C TRP A 221 3.12 3.88 -13.18
N ALA A 222 2.82 3.69 -11.89
CA ALA A 222 2.82 4.76 -10.91
C ALA A 222 4.22 5.40 -10.79
N TRP A 223 5.27 4.57 -10.70
CA TRP A 223 6.65 5.08 -10.62
C TRP A 223 7.17 5.71 -11.91
N SER A 224 6.68 5.29 -13.09
CA SER A 224 7.08 5.95 -14.35
C SER A 224 6.47 7.35 -14.52
N HIS A 225 5.39 7.66 -13.80
CA HIS A 225 4.70 8.96 -13.88
C HIS A 225 4.98 9.87 -12.68
N HIS A 226 5.53 9.33 -11.60
CA HIS A 226 5.86 10.11 -10.42
C HIS A 226 7.20 10.84 -10.58
N ALA A 227 7.17 12.17 -10.46
CA ALA A 227 8.37 13.01 -10.43
C ALA A 227 8.73 13.35 -8.97
N PRO A 228 9.81 12.78 -8.41
CA PRO A 228 10.21 13.08 -7.03
C PRO A 228 10.73 14.51 -6.91
N ARG A 229 10.41 15.18 -5.80
CA ARG A 229 10.94 16.50 -5.47
C ARG A 229 12.34 16.39 -4.84
N ARG A 230 12.61 15.30 -4.14
CA ARG A 230 13.90 14.96 -3.52
C ARG A 230 14.24 13.51 -3.82
N SER A 231 15.24 13.31 -4.68
CA SER A 231 15.80 12.01 -4.99
C SER A 231 16.84 11.57 -3.95
N THR A 232 16.86 10.28 -3.63
CA THR A 232 17.88 9.66 -2.80
C THR A 232 19.25 9.80 -3.49
N PRO A 233 20.29 10.31 -2.80
CA PRO A 233 21.62 10.47 -3.40
C PRO A 233 22.22 9.16 -3.91
N GLU A 234 22.91 9.23 -5.05
CA GLU A 234 23.66 8.09 -5.57
C GLU A 234 24.78 7.70 -4.58
N GLY A 235 24.69 6.49 -4.03
CA GLY A 235 25.68 5.98 -3.06
C GLY A 235 25.26 6.11 -1.59
N ASP A 236 24.03 6.51 -1.27
CA ASP A 236 23.52 6.44 0.11
C ASP A 236 23.52 4.97 0.60
N GLY A 237 24.50 4.62 1.44
CA GLY A 237 24.62 3.29 2.05
C GLY A 237 23.46 2.94 3.01
N ARG A 238 22.60 3.91 3.34
CA ARG A 238 21.35 3.70 4.07
C ARG A 238 20.18 3.30 3.13
N SER A 239 20.36 3.39 1.81
CA SER A 239 19.38 2.89 0.84
C SER A 239 19.54 1.38 0.66
N LEU A 240 18.51 0.63 1.04
CA LEU A 240 18.47 -0.81 0.79
C LEU A 240 18.21 -1.01 -0.71
N ARG A 241 19.28 -1.16 -1.49
CA ARG A 241 19.21 -1.59 -2.90
C ARG A 241 18.65 -3.01 -2.99
#